data_AF-A0A1F6UF04-F1
#
_entry.id   AF-A0A1F6UF04-F1
#
_cell.length_a   1.000
_cell.length_b   1.000
_cell.length_c   1.000
_cell.angle_alpha   90.00
_cell.angle_beta   90.00
_cell.angle_gamma   90.00
#
_symmetry.space_group_name_H-M   'P 1'
#
loop_
_entity.id
_entity.type
_entity.pdbx_description
1 polymer ?
#
loop_
_entity_poly.entity_id
_entity_poly.type
_entity_poly.pdbx_seq_one_letter_code
_entity_poly.pdbx_strand_id
1 'polypeptide(L)' 'MPSETYPNSVLLKRALANIRGGDVIMLHLGIRSRHDPLAPVLAPLIQGLKDRGLCFATLAPAAP' A
#
# COMPACT_ATOMS: atom_id res chain seq x y z
N MET A 1 -2.64 10.20 10.47
CA MET A 1 -2.37 11.23 9.44
C MET A 1 -3.70 11.81 8.99
N PRO A 2 -3.92 13.12 9.11
CA PRO A 2 -5.15 13.74 8.62
C PRO A 2 -5.26 13.56 7.11
N SER A 3 -6.48 13.31 6.62
CA SER A 3 -6.73 13.06 5.18
C SER A 3 -6.48 14.31 4.32
N GLU A 4 -6.69 15.50 4.89
CA GLU A 4 -6.47 16.79 4.23
C GLU A 4 -5.00 17.08 3.92
N THR A 5 -4.10 16.75 4.86
CA THR A 5 -2.65 16.97 4.68
C THR A 5 -1.99 15.88 3.84
N TYR A 6 -2.56 14.67 3.84
CA TYR A 6 -1.99 13.50 3.16
C TYR A 6 -3.06 12.78 2.35
N PRO A 7 -3.48 13.31 1.18
CA PRO A 7 -4.48 12.64 0.36
C PRO A 7 -3.98 11.27 -0.13
N ASN A 8 -4.93 10.37 -0.40
CA ASN A 8 -4.66 9.00 -0.83
C ASN A 8 -3.73 8.90 -2.06
N SER A 9 -3.84 9.85 -2.99
CA SER A 9 -2.99 9.95 -4.19
C SER A 9 -1.53 10.25 -3.86
N VAL A 10 -1.27 11.09 -2.85
CA VAL A 10 0.08 11.41 -2.38
C VAL A 10 0.69 10.21 -1.66
N LEU A 11 -0.10 9.51 -0.84
CA LEU A 11 0.36 8.29 -0.19
C LEU A 11 0.71 7.19 -1.21
N LEU A 12 -0.12 7.01 -2.23
CA LEU A 12 0.15 6.07 -3.32
C LEU A 12 1.47 6.39 -4.02
N LYS A 13 1.66 7.65 -4.45
CA LYS A 13 2.91 8.09 -5.10
C LYS A 13 4.12 7.87 -4.20
N ARG A 14 4.00 8.18 -2.91
CA ARG A 14 5.08 7.98 -1.93
C ARG A 14 5.41 6.50 -1.76
N ALA A 15 4.41 5.63 -1.66
CA ALA A 15 4.59 4.20 -1.55
C ALA A 15 5.29 3.63 -2.79
N LEU A 16 4.80 3.98 -3.99
CA LEU A 16 5.39 3.57 -5.27
C LEU A 16 6.85 4.04 -5.44
N ALA A 17 7.22 5.20 -4.89
CA ALA A 17 8.59 5.70 -4.99
C ALA A 17 9.57 5.04 -4.00
N ASN A 18 9.09 4.64 -2.82
CA ASN A 18 9.97 4.28 -1.69
C ASN A 18 10.02 2.78 -1.39
N ILE A 19 9.01 2.00 -1.75
CA ILE A 19 8.96 0.56 -1.49
C ILE A 19 10.01 -0.16 -2.35
N ARG A 20 10.72 -1.09 -1.73
CA ARG A 20 11.78 -1.93 -2.31
C ARG A 20 11.53 -3.41 -2.03
N GLY A 21 12.25 -4.28 -2.75
CA GLY A 21 12.22 -5.72 -2.50
C GLY A 21 12.76 -6.05 -1.11
N GLY A 22 12.04 -6.90 -0.37
CA GLY A 22 12.37 -7.27 1.00
C GLY A 22 11.66 -6.43 2.08
N ASP A 23 10.98 -5.35 1.71
CA ASP A 23 10.18 -4.56 2.66
C ASP A 23 8.96 -5.35 3.14
N VAL A 24 8.67 -5.25 4.45
CA VAL A 24 7.41 -5.71 5.04
C VAL A 24 6.49 -4.51 5.22
N ILE A 25 5.34 -4.52 4.55
CA ILE A 25 4.41 -3.38 4.53
C ILE A 25 3.14 -3.76 5.29
N MET A 26 2.73 -2.87 6.20
CA MET A 26 1.46 -2.95 6.90
C MET A 26 0.60 -1.74 6.54
N LEU A 27 -0.65 -1.97 6.12
CA LEU A 27 -1.56 -0.93 5.67
C LEU A 27 -2.93 -1.05 6.35
N HIS A 28 -3.44 0.05 6.90
CA HIS A 28 -4.79 0.12 7.43
C HIS A 28 -5.77 0.57 6.33
N LEU A 29 -6.70 -0.31 5.93
CA LEU A 29 -7.56 -0.09 4.76
C LEU A 29 -8.86 0.69 5.05
N GLY A 30 -9.26 0.80 6.31
CA GLY A 30 -10.54 1.39 6.73
C GLY A 30 -10.50 2.89 7.08
N ILE A 31 -11.67 3.41 7.44
CA ILE A 31 -11.98 4.83 7.69
C ILE A 31 -11.74 5.30 9.14
N ARG A 32 -11.22 4.46 10.04
CA ARG A 32 -11.08 4.82 11.49
C ARG A 32 -10.17 6.02 11.78
N SER A 33 -9.33 6.43 10.83
CA SER A 33 -8.42 7.59 10.97
C SER A 33 -8.36 8.48 9.73
N ARG A 34 -9.24 8.24 8.74
CA ARG A 34 -9.28 8.96 7.47
C ARG A 34 -10.72 9.25 7.05
N HIS A 35 -10.94 10.35 6.34
CA HIS A 35 -12.23 10.71 5.76
C HIS A 35 -12.54 9.84 4.55
N ASP A 36 -11.54 9.63 3.68
CA ASP A 36 -11.64 8.72 2.54
C ASP A 36 -11.05 7.35 2.87
N PRO A 37 -11.74 6.24 2.55
CA PRO A 37 -11.21 4.90 2.76
C PRO A 37 -9.96 4.67 1.92
N LEU A 38 -8.98 3.97 2.49
CA LEU A 38 -7.71 3.66 1.80
C LEU A 38 -7.83 2.40 0.94
N ALA A 39 -8.83 1.56 1.17
CA ALA A 39 -9.05 0.31 0.44
C ALA A 39 -8.98 0.44 -1.11
N PRO A 40 -9.57 1.46 -1.76
CA PRO A 40 -9.51 1.60 -3.22
C PRO A 40 -8.09 1.85 -3.76
N VAL A 41 -7.15 2.28 -2.91
CA VAL A 41 -5.75 2.54 -3.29
C VAL A 41 -4.92 1.25 -3.35
N LEU A 42 -5.40 0.16 -2.74
CA LEU A 42 -4.64 -1.09 -2.69
C LEU A 42 -4.40 -1.67 -4.09
N ALA A 43 -5.43 -1.72 -4.93
CA ALA A 43 -5.33 -2.23 -6.28
C ALA A 43 -4.29 -1.47 -7.14
N PRO A 44 -4.33 -0.13 -7.26
CA PRO A 44 -3.32 0.60 -8.02
C PRO A 44 -1.92 0.56 -7.38
N LEU A 45 -1.82 0.42 -6.05
CA LEU A 45 -0.53 0.22 -5.38
C LEU A 45 0.11 -1.10 -5.79
N ILE A 46 -0.62 -2.21 -5.67
CA ILE A 46 -0.10 -3.53 -6.04
C ILE A 46 0.26 -3.58 -7.52
N GLN A 47 -0.60 -3.05 -8.41
CA GLN A 47 -0.31 -3.02 -9.83
C GLN A 47 0.96 -2.22 -10.13
N GLY A 48 1.10 -1.00 -9.60
CA GLY A 48 2.29 -0.17 -9.84
C GLY A 48 3.58 -0.77 -9.28
N LEU A 49 3.51 -1.54 -8.20
CA LEU A 49 4.67 -2.28 -7.67
C LEU A 49 5.03 -3.49 -8.55
N LYS A 50 4.03 -4.21 -9.09
CA LYS A 50 4.26 -5.29 -10.07
C LYS A 50 4.87 -4.75 -11.36
N ASP A 51 4.41 -3.60 -11.85
CA ASP A 51 4.96 -2.95 -13.04
C ASP A 51 6.43 -2.54 -12.85
N ARG A 52 6.85 -2.32 -11.60
CA ARG A 52 8.27 -2.11 -11.21
C ARG A 52 9.06 -3.42 -11.08
N GLY A 53 8.45 -4.57 -11.30
CA GLY A 53 9.08 -5.89 -11.20
C GLY A 53 9.12 -6.49 -9.79
N LEU A 54 8.34 -5.98 -8.84
CA LEU A 54 8.28 -6.53 -7.48
C LEU A 54 7.31 -7.72 -7.40
N CYS A 55 7.69 -8.72 -6.60
CA CYS A 55 6.87 -9.87 -6.22
C CYS A 55 6.46 -9.79 -4.75
N PHE A 56 5.36 -10.44 -4.39
CA PHE A 56 4.81 -10.41 -3.03
C PHE A 56 4.79 -11.80 -2.44
N ALA A 57 5.19 -11.91 -1.17
CA ALA A 57 5.07 -13.10 -0.36
C ALA A 57 4.16 -12.82 0.83
N THR A 58 3.43 -13.85 1.28
CA THR A 58 2.72 -13.79 2.56
C THR A 58 3.72 -13.88 3.72
N LEU A 59 3.41 -13.25 4.85
CA LEU A 59 4.24 -13.33 6.05
C LEU A 59 4.23 -14.73 6.68
N ALA A 60 3.11 -15.45 6.53
CA ALA A 60 3.04 -16.85 6.90
C ALA A 60 3.63 -17.71 5.78
N PRO A 61 4.38 -18.78 6.10
CA PRO A 61 4.72 -19.80 5.12
C PRO A 61 3.43 -20.37 4.52
N ALA A 62 3.45 -20.70 3.23
CA ALA A 62 2.34 -21.45 2.62
C ALA A 62 2.13 -22.72 3.45
N ALA A 63 0.90 -22.95 3.91
CA ALA A 63 0.56 -24.18 4.59
C ALA A 63 0.95 -25.37 3.69
N PRO A 64 1.50 -26.46 4.26
CA PRO A 64 1.94 -27.63 3.50
C PRO A 64 0.79 -28.29 2.72
#